data_AF-A0A955YZR4-F1
#
_entry.id   AF-A0A955YZR4-F1
#
_cell.length_a   1.000
_cell.length_b   1.000
_cell.length_c   1.000
_cell.angle_alpha   90.00
_cell.angle_beta   90.00
_cell.angle_gamma   90.00
#
_symmetry.space_group_name_H-M   'P 1'
#
loop_
_entity.id
_entity.type
_entity.pdbx_description
1 polymer ?
#
loop_
_entity_poly.entity_id
_entity_poly.type
_entity_poly.pdbx_seq_one_letter_code
_entity_poly.pdbx_strand_id
1 'polypeptide(L)'
;MKIDRDVFRLLVSTLAGTAAVAPACTPRPAEGPGAEPREIVAIPAQPASPPPSPPPLAPPPPAPAPPPSAAPDAPRTTMVAPNPYQGTPIHADACAPSLNKVGAAPACSLRAPGPTCESFQDTVSECPTMSQLLQPRVAAAAIACLNRKSGTEEICTFNVSSICAYEALTSACLDPGARAPCQRVMAKCGAPNGRYRKMTAEACEAGWSGVATGKRQKFISCITETCRFETCLTYM
;
A
#
# COMPACT_ATOMS: atom_id res chain seq x y z
N MET A 1 38.10 11.52 14.28
CA MET A 1 37.80 10.60 15.39
C MET A 1 37.89 9.18 14.85
N LYS A 2 38.84 8.36 15.33
CA LYS A 2 38.96 6.94 14.95
C LYS A 2 38.20 6.13 16.01
N ILE A 3 37.11 5.49 15.61
CA ILE A 3 36.37 4.58 16.49
C ILE A 3 37.15 3.26 16.52
N ASP A 4 37.51 2.85 17.73
CA ASP A 4 38.29 1.65 17.98
C ASP A 4 37.46 0.39 17.71
N ARG A 5 37.94 -0.46 16.80
CA ARG A 5 37.20 -1.61 16.27
C ARG A 5 37.03 -2.72 17.31
N ASP A 6 37.88 -2.75 18.34
CA ASP A 6 37.84 -3.76 19.38
C ASP A 6 36.82 -3.41 20.47
N VAL A 7 36.62 -2.11 20.75
CA VAL A 7 35.54 -1.62 21.63
C VAL A 7 34.16 -1.94 21.04
N PHE A 8 33.99 -1.80 19.72
CA PHE A 8 32.73 -2.15 19.06
C PHE A 8 32.44 -3.66 19.09
N ARG A 9 33.48 -4.50 19.00
CA ARG A 9 33.31 -5.96 19.09
C ARG A 9 32.95 -6.42 20.49
N LEU A 10 33.51 -5.80 21.53
CA LEU A 10 33.18 -6.14 22.92
C LEU A 10 31.70 -5.83 23.27
N LEU A 11 31.16 -4.72 22.74
CA LEU A 11 29.77 -4.31 22.94
C LEU A 11 28.75 -5.24 22.26
N VAL A 12 29.09 -5.82 21.10
CA VAL A 12 28.20 -6.75 20.38
C VAL A 12 28.15 -8.12 21.06
N SER A 13 29.22 -8.55 21.73
CA SER A 13 29.28 -9.85 22.42
C SER A 13 28.43 -9.91 23.70
N THR A 14 28.14 -8.78 24.35
CA THR A 14 27.32 -8.74 25.58
C THR A 14 25.81 -8.83 25.36
N LEU A 15 25.32 -8.74 24.12
CA LEU A 15 23.88 -8.81 23.80
C LEU A 15 23.38 -10.21 23.41
N ALA A 16 24.28 -11.21 23.32
CA ALA A 16 23.93 -12.58 22.95
C ALA A 16 23.65 -13.52 24.15
N GLY A 17 23.63 -12.98 25.39
CA GLY A 17 23.73 -13.77 26.62
C GLY A 17 22.52 -13.74 27.54
N THR A 18 21.29 -13.88 27.06
CA THR A 18 20.14 -14.27 27.91
C THR A 18 19.19 -15.19 27.15
N ALA A 19 19.56 -16.47 27.05
CA ALA A 19 18.62 -17.55 26.73
C ALA A 19 17.78 -17.85 27.99
N ALA A 20 16.63 -17.20 28.10
CA ALA A 20 15.61 -17.60 29.05
C ALA A 20 14.94 -18.88 28.53
N VAL A 21 15.09 -19.94 29.31
CA VAL A 21 14.40 -21.23 29.16
C VAL A 21 12.90 -20.97 29.29
N ALA A 22 12.15 -21.06 28.19
CA ALA A 22 10.70 -21.10 28.23
C ALA A 22 10.23 -22.52 28.61
N PRO A 23 9.22 -22.66 29.47
CA PRO A 23 8.68 -23.96 29.84
C PRO A 23 7.98 -24.61 28.64
N ALA A 24 8.22 -25.91 28.47
CA ALA A 24 7.56 -26.74 27.47
C ALA A 24 6.04 -26.74 27.69
N CYS A 25 5.30 -26.08 26.81
CA CYS A 25 3.86 -26.27 26.69
C CYS A 25 3.60 -27.70 26.18
N THR A 26 3.12 -28.56 27.06
CA THR A 26 2.53 -29.86 26.73
C THR A 26 1.37 -29.69 25.76
N PRO A 27 1.29 -30.48 24.67
CA PRO A 27 0.10 -30.52 23.83
C PRO A 27 -1.06 -31.12 24.61
N ARG A 28 -2.17 -30.38 24.69
CA ARG A 28 -3.45 -30.84 25.22
C ARG A 28 -4.11 -31.76 24.18
N PRO A 29 -4.45 -33.02 24.50
CA PRO A 29 -5.29 -33.84 23.64
C PRO A 29 -6.69 -33.23 23.57
N ALA A 30 -7.14 -32.89 22.35
CA ALA A 30 -8.52 -32.54 22.09
C ALA A 30 -9.27 -33.83 21.75
N GLU A 31 -9.74 -34.53 22.79
CA GLU A 31 -10.86 -35.47 22.67
C GLU A 31 -12.16 -34.67 22.69
N GLY A 32 -12.95 -34.81 21.62
CA GLY A 32 -14.29 -34.23 21.50
C GLY A 32 -15.01 -34.78 20.26
N PRO A 33 -16.24 -35.32 20.40
CA PRO A 33 -16.76 -36.37 19.53
C PRO A 33 -17.57 -35.84 18.33
N GLY A 34 -17.62 -36.67 17.28
CA GLY A 34 -18.82 -36.90 16.48
C GLY A 34 -19.37 -35.71 15.70
N ALA A 35 -18.76 -35.39 14.56
CA ALA A 35 -19.50 -34.80 13.44
C ALA A 35 -19.92 -35.95 12.52
N GLU A 36 -21.21 -36.27 12.54
CA GLU A 36 -21.83 -37.19 11.58
C GLU A 36 -21.53 -36.77 10.14
N PRO A 37 -21.29 -37.73 9.23
CA PRO A 37 -21.14 -37.44 7.82
C PRO A 37 -22.49 -36.95 7.27
N ARG A 38 -22.59 -35.64 7.03
CA ARG A 38 -23.67 -35.09 6.21
C ARG A 38 -23.48 -35.58 4.79
N GLU A 39 -24.33 -36.52 4.40
CA GLU A 39 -24.52 -36.98 3.03
C GLU A 39 -24.80 -35.77 2.14
N ILE A 40 -23.82 -35.43 1.30
CA ILE A 40 -23.95 -34.40 0.28
C ILE A 40 -24.80 -35.00 -0.82
N VAL A 41 -26.11 -34.73 -0.78
CA VAL A 41 -27.01 -35.00 -1.90
C VAL A 41 -26.52 -34.20 -3.10
N ALA A 42 -25.96 -34.90 -4.08
CA ALA A 42 -25.54 -34.32 -5.36
C ALA A 42 -26.78 -33.78 -6.07
N ILE A 43 -26.92 -32.45 -6.12
CA ILE A 43 -27.93 -31.79 -6.95
C ILE A 43 -27.48 -31.97 -8.41
N PRO A 44 -28.29 -32.59 -9.29
CA PRO A 44 -27.97 -32.68 -10.70
C PRO A 44 -27.83 -31.27 -11.28
N ALA A 45 -26.68 -30.98 -11.89
CA ALA A 45 -26.43 -29.73 -12.58
C ALA A 45 -27.48 -29.54 -13.68
N GLN A 46 -28.37 -28.56 -13.51
CA GLN A 46 -29.24 -28.11 -14.59
C GLN A 46 -28.37 -27.55 -15.73
N PRO A 47 -28.57 -27.99 -16.98
CA PRO A 47 -27.92 -27.39 -18.13
C PRO A 47 -28.32 -25.91 -18.20
N ALA A 48 -27.34 -25.02 -18.05
CA ALA A 48 -27.55 -23.60 -18.25
C ALA A 48 -28.02 -23.36 -19.69
N SER A 49 -29.19 -22.75 -19.85
CA SER A 49 -29.68 -22.33 -21.17
C SER A 49 -28.68 -21.35 -21.80
N PRO A 50 -28.37 -21.48 -23.10
CA PRO A 50 -27.47 -20.55 -23.77
C PRO A 50 -28.05 -19.12 -23.70
N PRO A 51 -27.21 -18.10 -23.44
CA PRO A 51 -27.67 -16.73 -23.42
C PRO A 51 -28.22 -16.33 -24.80
N PRO A 52 -29.29 -15.51 -24.84
CA PRO A 52 -29.84 -15.02 -26.10
C PRO A 52 -28.76 -14.23 -26.85
N SER A 53 -28.65 -14.49 -28.16
CA SER A 53 -27.75 -13.77 -29.04
C SER A 53 -28.01 -12.26 -28.96
N PRO A 54 -26.97 -11.42 -28.79
CA PRO A 54 -27.14 -9.98 -28.77
C PRO A 54 -27.70 -9.50 -30.13
N PRO A 55 -28.60 -8.50 -30.13
CA PRO A 55 -29.12 -7.93 -31.36
C PRO A 55 -27.98 -7.34 -32.21
N PRO A 56 -28.11 -7.39 -33.55
CA PRO A 56 -27.10 -6.82 -34.45
C PRO A 56 -26.94 -5.33 -34.15
N LEU A 57 -25.68 -4.93 -33.88
CA LEU A 57 -25.30 -3.54 -33.67
C LEU A 57 -25.67 -2.70 -34.90
N ALA A 58 -26.38 -1.61 -34.67
CA ALA A 58 -26.67 -0.62 -35.69
C ALA A 58 -25.35 -0.05 -36.25
N PRO A 59 -25.28 0.23 -37.57
CA PRO A 59 -24.11 0.85 -38.17
C PRO A 59 -23.84 2.22 -37.51
N PRO A 60 -22.57 2.56 -37.22
CA PRO A 60 -22.22 3.83 -36.63
C PRO A 60 -22.62 4.99 -37.56
N PRO A 61 -23.08 6.12 -37.00
CA PRO A 61 -23.37 7.31 -37.79
C PRO A 61 -22.11 7.79 -38.54
N PRO A 62 -22.28 8.40 -39.73
CA PRO A 62 -21.16 8.93 -40.49
C PRO A 62 -20.37 9.95 -39.65
N ALA A 63 -19.04 9.81 -39.66
CA ALA A 63 -18.14 10.65 -38.89
C ALA A 63 -18.30 12.13 -39.30
N PRO A 64 -18.33 13.07 -38.34
CA PRO A 64 -18.30 14.51 -38.63
C PRO A 64 -17.05 14.89 -39.41
N ALA A 65 -17.19 15.84 -40.34
CA ALA A 65 -16.06 16.38 -41.07
C ALA A 65 -15.02 16.99 -40.10
N PRO A 66 -13.71 16.77 -40.35
CA PRO A 66 -12.67 17.33 -39.50
C PRO A 66 -12.73 18.86 -39.53
N PRO A 67 -12.58 19.54 -38.37
CA PRO A 67 -12.52 20.99 -38.32
C PRO A 67 -11.29 21.52 -39.08
N PRO A 68 -11.35 22.76 -39.61
CA PRO A 68 -10.24 23.36 -40.34
C PRO A 68 -8.99 23.44 -39.44
N SER A 69 -7.87 22.99 -39.99
CA SER A 69 -6.57 22.94 -39.33
C SER A 69 -6.17 24.31 -38.80
N ALA A 70 -6.18 24.46 -37.47
CA ALA A 70 -5.68 25.67 -36.81
C ALA A 70 -4.16 25.82 -37.05
N ALA A 71 -3.72 27.08 -37.09
CA ALA A 71 -2.35 27.50 -37.34
C ALA A 71 -1.33 26.79 -36.42
N PRO A 72 -0.07 26.63 -36.85
CA PRO A 72 0.96 25.95 -36.08
C PRO A 72 1.17 26.63 -34.72
N ASP A 73 0.76 25.93 -33.66
CA ASP A 73 0.97 26.31 -32.27
C ASP A 73 2.47 26.54 -32.02
N ALA A 74 2.80 27.69 -31.43
CA ALA A 74 4.13 27.97 -30.91
C ALA A 74 4.55 26.83 -29.96
N PRO A 75 5.85 26.48 -29.88
CA PRO A 75 6.32 25.41 -29.02
C PRO A 75 6.00 25.72 -27.56
N ARG A 76 4.89 25.15 -27.07
CA ARG A 76 4.59 25.12 -25.65
C ARG A 76 5.65 24.26 -25.01
N THR A 77 6.50 24.89 -24.20
CA THR A 77 7.35 24.19 -23.25
C THR A 77 6.41 23.40 -22.33
N THR A 78 6.19 22.12 -22.65
CA THR A 78 5.51 21.20 -21.75
C THR A 78 6.42 21.03 -20.55
N MET A 79 6.23 21.88 -19.53
CA MET A 79 6.62 21.54 -18.17
C MET A 79 5.88 20.24 -17.86
N VAL A 80 6.56 19.12 -18.07
CA VAL A 80 6.10 17.82 -17.59
C VAL A 80 5.98 18.00 -16.09
N ALA A 81 4.76 18.15 -15.60
CA ALA A 81 4.49 18.19 -14.17
C ALA A 81 5.25 16.99 -13.56
N PRO A 82 6.09 17.20 -12.53
CA PRO A 82 6.83 16.12 -11.91
C PRO A 82 5.83 15.01 -11.62
N ASN A 83 6.08 13.84 -12.20
CA ASN A 83 5.17 12.73 -11.99
C ASN A 83 5.09 12.52 -10.47
N PRO A 84 3.91 12.66 -9.82
CA PRO A 84 3.83 12.53 -8.37
C PRO A 84 4.25 11.13 -7.90
N TYR A 85 4.21 10.15 -8.82
CA TYR A 85 4.72 8.80 -8.65
C TYR A 85 6.25 8.68 -8.86
N GLN A 86 7.01 9.77 -9.06
CA GLN A 86 8.48 9.81 -8.99
C GLN A 86 9.03 10.16 -7.61
N GLY A 87 8.15 10.29 -6.60
CA GLY A 87 8.49 10.63 -5.20
C GLY A 87 9.72 9.96 -4.58
N THR A 88 10.17 10.57 -3.49
CA THR A 88 11.38 10.23 -2.73
C THR A 88 11.42 8.74 -2.37
N PRO A 89 12.61 8.10 -2.45
CA PRO A 89 12.79 6.77 -1.88
C PRO A 89 12.36 6.77 -0.41
N ILE A 90 11.66 5.71 -0.01
CA ILE A 90 11.30 5.51 1.39
C ILE A 90 12.54 5.05 2.15
N HIS A 91 12.92 5.85 3.14
CA HIS A 91 13.88 5.46 4.16
C HIS A 91 13.13 5.35 5.47
N ALA A 92 13.16 4.17 6.07
CA ALA A 92 12.41 3.90 7.28
C ALA A 92 13.16 4.37 8.52
N ASP A 93 12.42 4.82 9.53
CA ASP A 93 13.00 5.23 10.81
C ASP A 93 13.63 4.03 11.55
N ALA A 94 14.84 4.24 12.07
CA ALA A 94 15.48 3.32 12.99
C ALA A 94 14.84 3.43 14.40
N CYS A 95 13.72 2.74 14.60
CA CYS A 95 12.99 2.74 15.86
C CYS A 95 12.40 1.37 16.22
N ALA A 96 11.93 1.23 17.46
CA ALA A 96 11.34 -0.03 17.93
C ALA A 96 9.99 -0.31 17.23
N PRO A 97 9.74 -1.52 16.68
CA PRO A 97 8.50 -1.84 15.94
C PRO A 97 7.21 -1.62 16.75
N SER A 98 7.30 -1.74 18.08
CA SER A 98 6.16 -1.49 18.99
C SER A 98 5.63 -0.07 18.89
N LEU A 99 6.47 0.91 18.53
CA LEU A 99 6.07 2.31 18.38
C LEU A 99 5.11 2.55 17.21
N ASN A 100 5.04 1.65 16.22
CA ASN A 100 4.06 1.78 15.14
C ASN A 100 2.61 1.70 15.66
N LYS A 101 2.41 0.95 16.74
CA LYS A 101 1.09 0.70 17.36
C LYS A 101 0.67 1.79 18.34
N VAL A 102 1.54 2.75 18.64
CA VAL A 102 1.30 3.78 19.66
C VAL A 102 0.61 4.98 19.04
N GLY A 103 -0.34 5.55 19.79
CA GLY A 103 -1.07 6.75 19.42
C GLY A 103 -2.36 6.46 18.66
N ALA A 104 -2.94 7.52 18.13
CA ALA A 104 -4.10 7.48 17.26
C ALA A 104 -3.90 8.49 16.13
N ALA A 105 -4.40 8.15 14.94
CA ALA A 105 -4.38 9.09 13.84
C ALA A 105 -5.38 10.23 14.15
N PRO A 106 -5.02 11.50 13.85
CA PRO A 106 -5.96 12.60 14.01
C PRO A 106 -7.13 12.46 13.04
N ALA A 107 -8.24 13.15 13.30
CA ALA A 107 -9.31 13.24 12.34
C ALA A 107 -8.87 14.00 11.08
N CYS A 108 -9.46 13.63 9.95
CA CYS A 108 -9.28 14.32 8.68
C CYS A 108 -10.01 15.67 8.71
N SER A 109 -9.29 16.76 8.44
CA SER A 109 -9.87 18.11 8.33
C SER A 109 -9.49 18.70 6.97
N LEU A 110 -10.14 18.19 5.93
CA LEU A 110 -9.83 18.53 4.55
C LEU A 110 -10.76 19.61 4.02
N ARG A 111 -10.21 20.53 3.21
CA ARG A 111 -10.93 21.60 2.51
C ARG A 111 -10.45 21.66 1.07
N ALA A 112 -11.36 21.81 0.12
CA ALA A 112 -11.00 22.06 -1.26
C ALA A 112 -10.50 23.51 -1.45
N PRO A 113 -9.49 23.77 -2.31
CA PRO A 113 -9.06 25.13 -2.66
C PRO A 113 -10.12 25.90 -3.46
N GLY A 114 -11.02 25.19 -4.13
CA GLY A 114 -12.07 25.76 -4.98
C GLY A 114 -13.04 24.70 -5.52
N PRO A 115 -14.03 25.10 -6.33
CA PRO A 115 -15.08 24.20 -6.82
C PRO A 115 -14.62 23.23 -7.92
N THR A 116 -13.46 23.46 -8.55
CA THR A 116 -12.95 22.68 -9.69
C THR A 116 -12.11 21.46 -9.29
N CYS A 117 -12.23 21.01 -8.03
CA CYS A 117 -11.41 19.96 -7.45
C CYS A 117 -12.12 18.60 -7.54
N GLU A 118 -12.13 18.00 -8.74
CA GLU A 118 -12.94 16.79 -9.02
C GLU A 118 -12.59 15.60 -8.12
N SER A 119 -11.31 15.40 -7.81
CA SER A 119 -10.79 14.29 -6.98
C SER A 119 -10.94 14.49 -5.47
N PHE A 120 -11.45 15.65 -5.03
CA PHE A 120 -11.50 15.98 -3.60
C PHE A 120 -12.42 15.05 -2.82
N GLN A 121 -13.58 14.72 -3.40
CA GLN A 121 -14.55 13.85 -2.73
C GLN A 121 -13.99 12.45 -2.48
N ASP A 122 -13.25 11.91 -3.44
CA ASP A 122 -12.54 10.63 -3.28
C ASP A 122 -11.55 10.74 -2.12
N THR A 123 -10.74 11.80 -2.08
CA THR A 123 -9.77 12.03 -1.02
C THR A 123 -10.43 12.13 0.36
N VAL A 124 -11.58 12.81 0.48
CA VAL A 124 -12.36 12.90 1.72
C VAL A 124 -12.85 11.52 2.15
N SER A 125 -13.35 10.71 1.20
CA SER A 125 -13.85 9.36 1.47
C SER A 125 -12.74 8.36 1.86
N GLU A 126 -11.53 8.53 1.31
CA GLU A 126 -10.38 7.67 1.55
C GLU A 126 -9.64 8.03 2.84
N CYS A 127 -9.68 9.30 3.27
CA CYS A 127 -8.98 9.72 4.47
C CYS A 127 -9.28 8.89 5.74
N PRO A 128 -10.53 8.54 6.09
CA PRO A 128 -10.81 7.67 7.24
C PRO A 128 -10.32 6.23 7.06
N THR A 129 -10.16 5.74 5.81
CA THR A 129 -9.69 4.37 5.57
C THR A 129 -8.20 4.22 5.93
N MET A 130 -7.42 5.29 5.88
CA MET A 130 -6.00 5.28 6.29
C MET A 130 -5.81 4.75 7.71
N SER A 131 -6.69 5.13 8.64
CA SER A 131 -6.64 4.67 10.04
C SER A 131 -6.99 3.18 10.19
N GLN A 132 -7.68 2.60 9.21
CA GLN A 132 -8.05 1.18 9.18
C GLN A 132 -6.99 0.32 8.51
N LEU A 133 -6.29 0.88 7.51
CA LEU A 133 -5.31 0.17 6.69
C LEU A 133 -3.89 0.27 7.24
N LEU A 134 -3.56 1.36 7.92
CA LEU A 134 -2.22 1.65 8.42
C LEU A 134 -2.14 1.49 9.94
N GLN A 135 -0.92 1.27 10.44
CA GLN A 135 -0.62 1.35 11.86
C GLN A 135 -0.79 2.81 12.34
N PRO A 136 -1.19 3.04 13.60
CA PRO A 136 -1.48 4.38 14.12
C PRO A 136 -0.42 5.46 13.83
N ARG A 137 0.88 5.15 14.02
CA ARG A 137 1.98 6.09 13.73
C ARG A 137 2.02 6.53 12.27
N VAL A 138 1.88 5.57 11.36
CA VAL A 138 1.93 5.81 9.90
C VAL A 138 0.64 6.48 9.43
N ALA A 139 -0.51 6.06 9.94
CA ALA A 139 -1.79 6.73 9.68
C ALA A 139 -1.75 8.21 10.11
N ALA A 140 -1.17 8.51 11.27
CA ALA A 140 -1.02 9.88 11.74
C ALA A 140 -0.14 10.73 10.79
N ALA A 141 0.97 10.18 10.30
CA ALA A 141 1.82 10.86 9.32
C ALA A 141 1.12 11.06 7.97
N ALA A 142 0.33 10.08 7.51
CA ALA A 142 -0.43 10.17 6.27
C ALA A 142 -1.52 11.24 6.33
N ILE A 143 -2.30 11.26 7.42
CA ILE A 143 -3.34 12.29 7.64
C ILE A 143 -2.69 13.66 7.83
N ALA A 144 -1.54 13.75 8.50
CA ALA A 144 -0.79 15.00 8.60
C ALA A 144 -0.35 15.51 7.21
N CYS A 145 0.05 14.62 6.29
CA CYS A 145 0.34 14.98 4.90
C CYS A 145 -0.90 15.54 4.18
N LEU A 146 -2.05 14.88 4.29
CA LEU A 146 -3.29 15.37 3.68
C LEU A 146 -3.73 16.72 4.26
N ASN A 147 -3.65 16.88 5.58
CA ASN A 147 -3.99 18.13 6.25
C ASN A 147 -3.05 19.29 5.82
N ARG A 148 -1.77 19.02 5.54
CA ARG A 148 -0.86 20.05 4.98
C ARG A 148 -1.26 20.48 3.56
N LYS A 149 -1.82 19.56 2.76
CA LYS A 149 -2.27 19.84 1.38
C LYS A 149 -3.67 20.44 1.33
N SER A 150 -4.45 20.28 2.41
CA SER A 150 -5.81 20.82 2.58
C SER A 150 -5.85 22.33 2.24
N GLY A 151 -6.80 22.73 1.40
CA GLY A 151 -6.99 24.10 0.96
C GLY A 151 -6.03 24.58 -0.14
N THR A 152 -5.17 23.70 -0.67
CA THR A 152 -4.24 24.00 -1.78
C THR A 152 -4.59 23.20 -3.04
N GLU A 153 -4.10 23.60 -4.21
CA GLU A 153 -4.31 22.84 -5.46
C GLU A 153 -3.77 21.40 -5.39
N GLU A 154 -2.78 21.14 -4.53
CA GLU A 154 -2.20 19.80 -4.40
C GLU A 154 -3.21 18.76 -3.89
N ILE A 155 -4.21 19.17 -3.09
CA ILE A 155 -5.28 18.25 -2.63
C ILE A 155 -6.18 17.78 -3.77
N CYS A 156 -6.16 18.48 -4.91
CA CYS A 156 -6.90 18.09 -6.12
C CYS A 156 -6.12 17.10 -6.99
N THR A 157 -4.92 16.69 -6.56
CA THR A 157 -4.17 15.65 -7.27
C THR A 157 -4.88 14.32 -7.12
N PHE A 158 -5.19 13.67 -8.24
CA PHE A 158 -5.70 12.31 -8.21
C PHE A 158 -4.73 11.41 -7.44
N ASN A 159 -5.27 10.60 -6.52
CA ASN A 159 -4.52 9.72 -5.62
C ASN A 159 -3.61 10.46 -4.61
N VAL A 160 -3.91 11.71 -4.24
CA VAL A 160 -3.18 12.43 -3.17
C VAL A 160 -3.17 11.65 -1.85
N SER A 161 -4.24 10.91 -1.56
CA SER A 161 -4.33 9.94 -0.47
C SER A 161 -3.22 8.88 -0.54
N SER A 162 -3.04 8.25 -1.70
CA SER A 162 -2.06 7.19 -1.93
C SER A 162 -0.63 7.74 -1.87
N ILE A 163 -0.43 8.96 -2.36
CA ILE A 163 0.85 9.67 -2.26
C ILE A 163 1.20 9.93 -0.79
N CYS A 164 0.27 10.51 -0.02
CA CYS A 164 0.47 10.76 1.40
C CYS A 164 0.64 9.49 2.22
N ALA A 165 -0.08 8.41 1.90
CA ALA A 165 0.10 7.10 2.53
C ALA A 165 1.49 6.51 2.25
N TYR A 166 1.98 6.63 1.00
CA TYR A 166 3.31 6.18 0.62
C TYR A 166 4.40 6.98 1.34
N GLU A 167 4.33 8.32 1.32
CA GLU A 167 5.27 9.19 2.03
C GLU A 167 5.31 8.90 3.53
N ALA A 168 4.16 8.62 4.12
CA ALA A 168 4.06 8.30 5.54
C ALA A 168 4.78 7.01 5.93
N LEU A 169 5.08 6.10 4.99
CA LEU A 169 5.86 4.90 5.27
C LEU A 169 7.27 5.20 5.78
N THR A 170 7.81 6.39 5.51
CA THR A 170 9.08 6.85 6.09
C THR A 170 9.04 6.88 7.63
N SER A 171 7.86 7.13 8.20
CA SER A 171 7.66 7.13 9.66
C SER A 171 7.54 5.74 10.28
N ALA A 172 7.54 4.67 9.48
CA ALA A 172 7.39 3.31 9.99
C ALA A 172 8.68 2.82 10.65
N CYS A 173 8.57 2.24 11.84
CA CYS A 173 9.64 1.46 12.45
C CYS A 173 9.69 0.06 11.82
N LEU A 174 10.83 -0.36 11.27
CA LEU A 174 10.95 -1.63 10.56
C LEU A 174 10.73 -2.84 11.48
N ASP A 175 9.74 -3.66 11.16
CA ASP A 175 9.46 -4.96 11.79
C ASP A 175 10.40 -6.03 11.21
N PRO A 176 11.24 -6.71 12.02
CA PRO A 176 12.14 -7.75 11.51
C PRO A 176 11.41 -8.91 10.83
N GLY A 177 10.11 -9.12 11.14
CA GLY A 177 9.26 -10.09 10.45
C GLY A 177 8.93 -9.72 9.00
N ALA A 178 9.20 -8.48 8.56
CA ALA A 178 8.95 -8.02 7.19
C ALA A 178 9.94 -8.59 6.16
N ARG A 179 11.16 -8.91 6.60
CA ARG A 179 12.28 -9.24 5.70
C ARG A 179 12.00 -10.43 4.79
N ALA A 180 11.54 -11.54 5.34
CA ALA A 180 11.29 -12.76 4.55
C ALA A 180 10.14 -12.60 3.53
N PRO A 181 8.97 -12.04 3.88
CA PRO A 181 7.94 -11.66 2.90
C PRO A 181 8.46 -10.73 1.80
N CYS A 182 9.21 -9.69 2.17
CA CYS A 182 9.71 -8.71 1.21
C CYS A 182 10.79 -9.25 0.29
N GLN A 183 11.65 -10.17 0.74
CA GLN A 183 12.58 -10.87 -0.14
C GLN A 183 11.85 -11.64 -1.25
N ARG A 184 10.69 -12.26 -0.96
CA ARG A 184 9.88 -12.93 -1.98
C ARG A 184 9.29 -11.96 -2.99
N VAL A 185 8.79 -10.82 -2.51
CA VAL A 185 8.30 -9.73 -3.38
C VAL A 185 9.43 -9.25 -4.29
N MET A 186 10.62 -9.00 -3.72
CA MET A 186 11.77 -8.50 -4.47
C MET A 186 12.31 -9.50 -5.49
N ALA A 187 12.23 -10.81 -5.23
CA ALA A 187 12.58 -11.81 -6.23
C ALA A 187 11.70 -11.73 -7.49
N LYS A 188 10.42 -11.32 -7.33
CA LYS A 188 9.45 -11.20 -8.43
C LYS A 188 9.42 -9.79 -9.04
N CYS A 189 9.41 -8.77 -8.19
CA CYS A 189 9.15 -7.38 -8.55
C CYS A 189 10.38 -6.47 -8.47
N GLY A 190 11.52 -6.96 -7.98
CA GLY A 190 12.77 -6.20 -7.95
C GLY A 190 13.39 -6.03 -9.33
N ALA A 191 14.31 -5.08 -9.47
CA ALA A 191 15.09 -4.94 -10.71
C ALA A 191 15.93 -6.20 -10.98
N PRO A 192 16.01 -6.68 -12.24
CA PRO A 192 15.53 -6.07 -13.49
C PRO A 192 14.07 -6.41 -13.86
N ASN A 193 13.44 -7.33 -13.15
CA ASN A 193 12.11 -7.88 -13.50
C ASN A 193 10.97 -6.87 -13.25
N GLY A 194 11.17 -5.92 -12.33
CA GLY A 194 10.22 -4.88 -11.99
C GLY A 194 10.24 -3.70 -12.95
N ARG A 195 9.07 -3.33 -13.48
CA ARG A 195 8.87 -2.05 -14.19
C ARG A 195 8.80 -0.84 -13.25
N TYR A 196 8.75 -1.08 -11.94
CA TYR A 196 8.50 -0.05 -10.92
C TYR A 196 9.77 0.21 -10.10
N ARG A 197 10.48 1.28 -10.43
CA ARG A 197 11.81 1.62 -9.85
C ARG A 197 11.81 1.88 -8.34
N LYS A 198 10.64 2.11 -7.75
CA LYS A 198 10.47 2.41 -6.32
C LYS A 198 10.24 1.17 -5.46
N MET A 199 10.10 -0.01 -6.05
CA MET A 199 10.06 -1.26 -5.32
C MET A 199 11.47 -1.60 -4.82
N THR A 200 11.81 -1.11 -3.64
CA THR A 200 13.04 -1.49 -2.92
C THR A 200 12.70 -2.43 -1.77
N ALA A 201 13.68 -3.21 -1.31
CA ALA A 201 13.50 -4.05 -0.13
C ALA A 201 13.08 -3.21 1.08
N GLU A 202 13.73 -2.06 1.29
CA GLU A 202 13.41 -1.12 2.37
C GLU A 202 11.98 -0.57 2.26
N ALA A 203 11.54 -0.15 1.08
CA ALA A 203 10.17 0.34 0.88
C ALA A 203 9.13 -0.77 1.12
N CYS A 204 9.43 -2.01 0.73
CA CYS A 204 8.58 -3.15 1.06
C CYS A 204 8.51 -3.40 2.56
N GLU A 205 9.64 -3.39 3.25
CA GLU A 205 9.70 -3.64 4.68
C GLU A 205 8.99 -2.52 5.45
N ALA A 206 9.16 -1.26 5.03
CA ALA A 206 8.43 -0.10 5.55
C ALA A 206 6.92 -0.25 5.32
N GLY A 207 6.51 -0.63 4.11
CA GLY A 207 5.11 -0.91 3.78
C GLY A 207 4.48 -1.99 4.67
N TRP A 208 5.13 -3.15 4.79
CA TRP A 208 4.68 -4.23 5.67
C TRP A 208 4.58 -3.80 7.13
N SER A 209 5.57 -3.04 7.59
CA SER A 209 5.67 -2.58 8.97
C SER A 209 4.63 -1.51 9.29
N GLY A 210 4.35 -0.64 8.32
CA GLY A 210 3.40 0.46 8.41
C GLY A 210 1.95 0.08 8.17
N VAL A 211 1.66 -1.08 7.57
CA VAL A 211 0.30 -1.59 7.38
C VAL A 211 -0.22 -2.28 8.65
N ALA A 212 -1.51 -2.12 8.91
CA ALA A 212 -2.21 -2.76 10.02
C ALA A 212 -2.00 -4.29 9.99
N THR A 213 -1.76 -4.91 11.15
CA THR A 213 -1.32 -6.32 11.23
C THR A 213 -2.26 -7.28 10.49
N GLY A 214 -3.58 -7.07 10.60
CA GLY A 214 -4.59 -7.89 9.92
C GLY A 214 -4.67 -7.71 8.40
N LYS A 215 -3.99 -6.70 7.84
CA LYS A 215 -3.99 -6.37 6.41
C LYS A 215 -2.67 -6.74 5.70
N ARG A 216 -1.62 -7.06 6.46
CA ARG A 216 -0.27 -7.36 5.94
C ARG A 216 -0.23 -8.43 4.84
N GLN A 217 -0.99 -9.52 4.98
CA GLN A 217 -1.00 -10.58 3.96
C GLN A 217 -1.65 -10.13 2.65
N LYS A 218 -2.77 -9.39 2.74
CA LYS A 218 -3.43 -8.79 1.57
C LYS A 218 -2.51 -7.81 0.87
N PHE A 219 -1.80 -6.99 1.64
CA PHE A 219 -0.79 -6.07 1.13
C PHE A 219 0.29 -6.79 0.32
N ILE A 220 0.90 -7.83 0.88
CA ILE A 220 1.94 -8.60 0.18
C ILE A 220 1.41 -9.27 -1.07
N SER A 221 0.22 -9.86 -1.04
CA SER A 221 -0.38 -10.46 -2.25
C SER A 221 -0.54 -9.40 -3.33
N CYS A 222 -1.14 -8.26 -2.99
CA CYS A 222 -1.36 -7.18 -3.93
C CYS A 222 -0.06 -6.64 -4.54
N ILE A 223 0.97 -6.35 -3.73
CA ILE A 223 2.25 -5.85 -4.28
C ILE A 223 3.01 -6.93 -5.05
N THR A 224 2.83 -8.21 -4.70
CA THR A 224 3.43 -9.33 -5.45
C THR A 224 2.77 -9.49 -6.81
N GLU A 225 1.48 -9.20 -6.93
CA GLU A 225 0.72 -9.28 -8.18
C GLU A 225 0.96 -8.06 -9.07
N THR A 226 0.88 -6.85 -8.50
CA THR A 226 0.91 -5.59 -9.25
C THR A 226 2.31 -5.00 -9.38
N CYS A 227 3.24 -5.38 -8.51
CA CYS A 227 4.53 -4.74 -8.33
C CYS A 227 4.44 -3.21 -8.09
N ARG A 228 3.34 -2.73 -7.50
CA ARG A 228 3.08 -1.30 -7.19
C ARG A 228 2.57 -1.12 -5.77
N PHE A 229 3.09 -0.12 -5.05
CA PHE A 229 2.67 0.14 -3.66
C PHE A 229 1.40 0.95 -3.57
N GLU A 230 1.28 2.00 -4.39
CA GLU A 230 0.26 3.04 -4.23
C GLU A 230 -1.14 2.45 -4.40
N THR A 231 -1.31 1.59 -5.41
CA THR A 231 -2.57 0.87 -5.63
C THR A 231 -2.90 -0.04 -4.44
N CYS A 232 -1.91 -0.71 -3.87
CA CYS A 232 -2.14 -1.65 -2.78
C CYS A 232 -2.39 -1.00 -1.43
N LEU A 233 -2.02 0.26 -1.22
CA LEU A 233 -2.31 0.96 0.04
C LEU A 233 -3.76 1.45 0.13
N THR A 234 -4.45 1.56 -1.00
CA THR A 234 -5.79 2.16 -1.08
C THR A 234 -6.92 1.13 -1.23
N TYR A 235 -6.62 -0.07 -1.75
CA TYR A 235 -7.64 -1.08 -2.14
C TYR A 235 -7.65 -2.40 -1.31
N MET A 236 -7.30 -2.40 0.00
CA MET A 236 -7.16 -3.62 0.86
C MET A 236 -8.30 -3.94 1.84
#